data_AF-A0A453JV14-F1
#
_entry.id   AF-A0A453JV14-F1
#
_cell.length_a   1.000
_cell.length_b   1.000
_cell.length_c   1.000
_cell.angle_alpha   90.00
_cell.angle_beta   90.00
_cell.angle_gamma   90.00
#
_symmetry.space_group_name_H-M   'P 1'
#
loop_
_entity.id
_entity.type
_entity.pdbx_description
1 polymer ?
#
loop_
_entity_poly.entity_id
_entity_poly.type
_entity_poly.pdbx_seq_one_letter_code
_entity_poly.pdbx_strand_id
1 'polypeptide(L)'
;VEKSMLTEYFEANRLHEDARSILYRDFPEWYTWQTAERRGLIEGDNTLDESLTESTLYEMPSSLRWLFATILVFCEPSDVRGLWEKHLDAMSEDYRRSNPSKVAAEQLVLIDIRNMLQSMGKEIESFPLPDIQEEYDTSIGVTREIFEESTIELNVEDTYLSDSLNSDQRAAYDEIMSAIDRDEGGVFFVDGKGSRAQIINSSLRRSYLWDSMRHLKLVRNMRAHSDPWFAEYLLRIGDGKEVTNRDGEVRLPDEICVSRTGKDTDLDTLIDNTFPSLDANTSGPDYITSRAILSTRNDSVDRINLKMISRFQGDEMVYHSFDCAVDDPHNYYPPEFLNTLTPNGLPPHVLKLKINCPVILLRNIDPANGLCNGTRANMLEKGSSCQGFPFAPLMMRCFLFSSRGSNFQ
;
A
#
# COMPACT_ATOMS: atom_id res chain seq x y z
N VAL A 1 36.96 -0.83 -1.58
CA VAL A 1 35.86 -0.97 -0.61
C VAL A 1 35.14 0.35 -0.61
N GLU A 2 33.91 0.39 -1.13
CA GLU A 2 33.07 1.57 -1.00
C GLU A 2 32.83 1.83 0.49
N LYS A 3 33.04 3.07 0.92
CA LYS A 3 32.88 3.45 2.31
C LYS A 3 31.40 3.48 2.64
N SER A 4 30.93 2.58 3.49
CA SER A 4 29.58 2.62 4.05
C SER A 4 29.55 3.40 5.37
N MET A 5 28.38 3.91 5.77
CA MET A 5 28.20 4.50 7.10
C MET A 5 28.65 3.58 8.23
N LEU A 6 28.48 2.27 8.06
CA LEU A 6 28.92 1.27 9.04
C LEU A 6 30.45 1.19 9.13
N THR A 7 31.15 1.20 7.99
CA THR A 7 32.63 1.22 8.01
C THR A 7 33.18 2.51 8.59
N GLU A 8 32.51 3.65 8.36
CA GLU A 8 32.93 4.94 8.91
C GLU A 8 32.60 5.06 10.40
N TYR A 9 31.51 4.45 10.87
CA TYR A 9 31.22 4.30 12.31
C TYR A 9 32.35 3.59 13.05
N PHE A 10 32.83 2.47 12.53
CA PHE A 10 33.94 1.74 13.13
C PHE A 10 35.25 2.54 13.09
N GLU A 11 35.49 3.28 12.02
CA GLU A 11 36.67 4.13 11.90
C GLU A 11 36.59 5.34 12.85
N ALA A 12 35.42 5.95 13.03
CA ALA A 12 35.20 7.03 13.99
C ALA A 12 35.37 6.54 15.44
N ASN A 13 34.85 5.36 15.78
CA ASN A 13 35.10 4.72 17.08
C ASN A 13 36.59 4.47 17.37
N ARG A 14 37.38 4.26 16.31
CA ARG A 14 38.83 4.06 16.38
C ARG A 14 39.57 5.38 16.60
N LEU A 15 39.10 6.46 15.97
CA LEU A 15 39.78 7.77 15.92
C LEU A 15 39.34 8.75 17.02
N HIS A 16 38.10 8.63 17.50
CA HIS A 16 37.44 9.59 18.38
C HIS A 16 36.88 8.86 19.61
N GLU A 17 37.22 9.31 20.82
CA GLU A 17 36.77 8.63 22.06
C GLU A 17 35.30 8.90 22.38
N ASP A 18 34.80 10.08 22.01
CA ASP A 18 33.41 10.51 22.12
C ASP A 18 32.48 9.73 21.19
N ALA A 19 32.97 9.29 20.03
CA ALA A 19 32.20 8.43 19.13
C ALA A 19 31.86 7.04 19.75
N ARG A 20 32.61 6.61 20.76
CA ARG A 20 32.43 5.30 21.43
C ARG A 20 31.19 5.23 22.34
N SER A 21 30.66 6.38 22.74
CA SER A 21 29.41 6.47 23.49
C SER A 21 28.17 6.59 22.60
N ILE A 22 28.34 6.71 21.29
CA ILE A 22 27.26 6.94 20.34
C ILE A 22 26.87 5.60 19.72
N LEU A 23 25.59 5.23 19.81
CA LEU A 23 25.10 4.03 19.15
C LEU A 23 25.11 4.24 17.64
N TYR A 24 25.33 3.17 16.86
CA TYR A 24 25.32 3.27 15.40
C TYR A 24 24.04 3.91 14.84
N ARG A 25 22.90 3.67 15.49
CA ARG A 25 21.61 4.25 15.12
C ARG A 25 21.54 5.77 15.32
N ASP A 26 22.27 6.30 16.29
CA ASP A 26 22.29 7.73 16.65
C ASP A 26 23.47 8.42 15.96
N PHE A 27 24.44 7.66 15.44
CA PHE A 27 25.65 8.16 14.79
C PHE A 27 25.39 9.19 13.66
N PRO A 28 24.36 9.06 12.80
CA PRO A 28 24.06 10.05 11.77
C PRO A 28 23.67 11.42 12.31
N GLU A 29 23.17 11.52 13.55
CA GLU A 29 22.81 12.79 14.18
C GLU A 29 24.06 13.59 14.60
N TRP A 30 25.18 12.90 14.86
CA TRP A 30 26.42 13.49 15.37
C TRP A 30 27.53 13.58 14.32
N TYR A 31 27.52 12.69 13.33
CA TYR A 31 28.54 12.57 12.29
C TYR A 31 27.87 12.44 10.90
N THR A 32 27.87 13.52 10.13
CA THR A 32 27.32 13.57 8.76
C THR A 32 28.40 13.58 7.68
N TRP A 33 28.13 12.91 6.55
CA TRP A 33 29.03 12.82 5.41
C TRP A 33 29.09 14.14 4.62
N GLN A 34 30.03 15.03 4.96
CA GLN A 34 30.28 16.28 4.20
C GLN A 34 30.66 16.06 2.71
N THR A 35 30.95 14.82 2.30
CA THR A 35 31.41 14.48 0.93
C THR A 35 30.31 13.92 0.03
N ALA A 36 29.13 13.55 0.56
CA ALA A 36 28.03 12.95 -0.21
C ALA A 36 27.16 14.01 -0.91
N GLU A 37 26.91 15.13 -0.25
CA GLU A 37 26.16 16.30 -0.76
C GLU A 37 26.86 16.94 -1.98
N ARG A 38 28.20 16.98 -1.98
CA ARG A 38 29.01 17.49 -3.11
C ARG A 38 29.16 16.52 -4.28
N ARG A 39 28.73 15.26 -4.14
CA ARG A 39 28.92 14.19 -5.15
C ARG A 39 27.61 13.65 -5.73
N GLY A 40 26.44 14.13 -5.28
CA GLY A 40 25.15 13.71 -5.83
C GLY A 40 24.83 12.23 -5.60
N LEU A 41 25.31 11.65 -4.49
CA LEU A 41 25.10 10.24 -4.14
C LEU A 41 23.99 10.02 -3.10
N ILE A 42 23.32 11.10 -2.70
CA ILE A 42 22.01 11.10 -2.06
C ILE A 42 21.07 11.67 -3.13
N GLU A 43 19.95 11.02 -3.44
CA GLU A 43 18.88 11.70 -4.19
C GLU A 43 18.44 12.87 -3.30
N GLY A 44 18.86 14.08 -3.65
CA GLY A 44 18.44 15.27 -2.93
C GLY A 44 16.93 15.41 -3.03
N ASP A 45 16.33 16.20 -2.13
CA ASP A 45 14.92 16.61 -2.18
C ASP A 45 14.48 17.17 -3.55
N ASN A 46 15.42 17.42 -4.48
CA ASN A 46 15.17 17.72 -5.88
C ASN A 46 14.15 16.80 -6.56
N THR A 47 14.12 15.48 -6.32
CA THR A 47 13.13 14.61 -7.00
C THR A 47 11.72 14.81 -6.46
N LEU A 48 11.57 15.03 -5.15
CA LEU A 48 10.30 15.35 -4.49
C LEU A 48 9.80 16.74 -4.89
N ASP A 49 10.72 17.68 -4.97
CA ASP A 49 10.48 19.04 -5.44
C ASP A 49 10.11 19.08 -6.93
N GLU A 50 10.80 18.33 -7.79
CA GLU A 50 10.47 18.19 -9.21
C GLU A 50 9.09 17.57 -9.40
N SER A 51 8.74 16.55 -8.60
CA SER A 51 7.42 15.92 -8.59
C SER A 51 6.29 16.91 -8.22
N LEU A 52 6.47 17.68 -7.14
CA LEU A 52 5.51 18.72 -6.76
C LEU A 52 5.45 19.83 -7.81
N THR A 53 6.60 20.26 -8.33
CA THR A 53 6.69 21.29 -9.38
C THR A 53 5.95 20.84 -10.64
N GLU A 54 6.12 19.60 -11.09
CA GLU A 54 5.40 19.05 -12.24
C GLU A 54 3.89 19.03 -11.98
N SER A 55 3.48 18.60 -10.78
CA SER A 55 2.08 18.52 -10.36
C SER A 55 1.38 19.88 -10.31
N THR A 56 2.10 20.97 -10.00
CA THR A 56 1.54 22.34 -10.05
C THR A 56 1.00 22.74 -11.41
N LEU A 57 1.43 22.08 -12.50
CA LEU A 57 1.03 22.42 -13.86
C LEU A 57 -0.37 21.89 -14.22
N TYR A 58 -0.87 20.87 -13.51
CA TYR A 58 -2.10 20.18 -13.89
C TYR A 58 -3.02 19.80 -12.73
N GLU A 59 -2.54 19.79 -11.48
CA GLU A 59 -3.36 19.48 -10.31
C GLU A 59 -4.10 20.69 -9.74
N MET A 60 -5.25 20.43 -9.12
CA MET A 60 -5.96 21.41 -8.32
C MET A 60 -5.23 21.60 -6.97
N PRO A 61 -5.29 22.80 -6.35
CA PRO A 61 -4.58 23.08 -5.09
C PRO A 61 -4.86 22.07 -3.96
N SER A 62 -6.07 21.52 -3.86
CA SER A 62 -6.41 20.48 -2.88
C SER A 62 -5.69 19.15 -3.14
N SER A 63 -5.60 18.71 -4.41
CA SER A 63 -4.83 17.52 -4.80
C SER A 63 -3.34 17.72 -4.54
N LEU A 64 -2.83 18.94 -4.80
CA LEU A 64 -1.44 19.28 -4.52
C LEU A 64 -1.12 19.24 -3.01
N ARG A 65 -2.05 19.69 -2.15
CA ARG A 65 -1.93 19.56 -0.67
C ARG A 65 -1.92 18.09 -0.24
N TRP A 66 -2.74 17.25 -0.87
CA TRP A 66 -2.75 15.79 -0.61
C TRP A 66 -1.43 15.12 -1.01
N LEU A 67 -0.89 15.47 -2.17
CA LEU A 67 0.41 14.99 -2.63
C LEU A 67 1.52 15.44 -1.65
N PHE A 68 1.50 16.70 -1.22
CA PHE A 68 2.45 17.20 -0.22
C PHE A 68 2.37 16.42 1.10
N ALA A 69 1.16 16.21 1.65
CA ALA A 69 0.97 15.40 2.85
C ALA A 69 1.45 13.95 2.66
N THR A 70 1.21 13.36 1.49
CA THR A 70 1.70 12.01 1.13
C THR A 70 3.23 11.97 1.13
N ILE A 71 3.90 12.97 0.56
CA ILE A 71 5.37 13.09 0.55
C ILE A 71 5.91 13.17 1.98
N LEU A 72 5.30 13.97 2.86
CA LEU A 72 5.72 14.07 4.26
C LEU A 72 5.68 12.71 4.97
N VAL A 73 4.60 11.94 4.75
CA VAL A 73 4.39 10.67 5.46
C VAL A 73 5.25 9.53 4.90
N PHE A 74 5.42 9.45 3.57
CA PHE A 74 5.96 8.26 2.92
C PHE A 74 7.35 8.44 2.29
N CYS A 75 7.82 9.68 2.14
CA CYS A 75 9.10 9.98 1.48
C CYS A 75 10.15 10.57 2.42
N GLU A 76 9.77 10.98 3.65
CA GLU A 76 10.68 11.51 4.68
C GLU A 76 11.67 12.56 4.13
N PRO A 77 11.20 13.69 3.55
CA PRO A 77 12.05 14.69 2.92
C PRO A 77 13.04 15.31 3.92
N SER A 78 14.26 15.60 3.46
CA SER A 78 15.32 16.13 4.32
C SER A 78 15.12 17.60 4.70
N ASP A 79 14.49 18.39 3.83
CA ASP A 79 14.11 19.78 4.03
C ASP A 79 12.61 20.02 3.79
N VAL A 80 11.78 19.54 4.74
CA VAL A 80 10.33 19.80 4.79
C VAL A 80 10.02 21.30 4.70
N ARG A 81 10.83 22.15 5.33
CA ARG A 81 10.57 23.60 5.42
C ARG A 81 10.78 24.29 4.08
N GLY A 82 11.87 23.98 3.39
CA GLY A 82 12.11 24.46 2.03
C GLY A 82 11.05 23.99 1.04
N LEU A 83 10.60 22.74 1.16
CA LEU A 83 9.53 22.19 0.32
C LEU A 83 8.19 22.91 0.55
N TRP A 84 7.84 23.15 1.82
CA TRP A 84 6.66 23.93 2.20
C TRP A 84 6.69 25.34 1.61
N GLU A 85 7.77 26.08 1.84
CA GLU A 85 7.88 27.48 1.42
C GLU A 85 7.80 27.64 -0.10
N LYS A 86 8.38 26.69 -0.83
CA LYS A 86 8.38 26.70 -2.29
C LYS A 86 7.01 26.40 -2.90
N HIS A 87 6.26 25.47 -2.31
CA HIS A 87 4.99 24.99 -2.89
C HIS A 87 3.74 25.61 -2.26
N LEU A 88 3.86 26.36 -1.15
CA LEU A 88 2.77 27.07 -0.49
C LEU A 88 1.99 27.97 -1.46
N ASP A 89 2.68 28.62 -2.40
CA ASP A 89 2.03 29.54 -3.33
C ASP A 89 1.00 28.84 -4.22
N ALA A 90 1.34 27.66 -4.75
CA ALA A 90 0.45 26.83 -5.54
C ALA A 90 -0.60 26.14 -4.67
N MET A 91 -0.21 25.63 -3.50
CA MET A 91 -1.12 24.95 -2.57
C MET A 91 -2.18 25.87 -1.96
N SER A 92 -2.03 27.19 -2.01
CA SER A 92 -3.01 28.14 -1.43
C SER A 92 -3.78 28.93 -2.48
N GLU A 93 -3.66 28.59 -3.76
CA GLU A 93 -4.25 29.37 -4.86
C GLU A 93 -5.78 29.51 -4.74
N ASP A 94 -6.47 28.42 -4.37
CA ASP A 94 -7.91 28.38 -4.15
C ASP A 94 -8.34 29.25 -2.97
N TYR A 95 -7.65 29.16 -1.82
CA TYR A 95 -7.96 29.97 -0.65
C TYR A 95 -7.66 31.45 -0.86
N ARG A 96 -6.65 31.79 -1.66
CA ARG A 96 -6.34 33.19 -2.03
C ARG A 96 -7.41 33.84 -2.90
N ARG A 97 -8.15 33.08 -3.69
CA ARG A 97 -9.26 33.61 -4.50
C ARG A 97 -10.43 34.06 -3.63
N SER A 98 -10.65 33.38 -2.51
CA SER A 98 -11.74 33.64 -1.57
C SER A 98 -11.35 34.52 -0.37
N ASN A 99 -10.05 34.63 -0.06
CA ASN A 99 -9.53 35.37 1.10
C ASN A 99 -8.41 36.35 0.71
N PRO A 100 -8.53 37.66 1.04
CA PRO A 100 -7.50 38.65 0.72
C PRO A 100 -6.26 38.58 1.63
N SER A 101 -6.33 37.90 2.78
CA SER A 101 -5.20 37.76 3.71
C SER A 101 -4.35 36.54 3.36
N LYS A 102 -3.07 36.75 3.04
CA LYS A 102 -2.10 35.68 2.79
C LYS A 102 -1.93 34.78 4.02
N VAL A 103 -1.93 35.37 5.22
CA VAL A 103 -1.81 34.63 6.49
C VAL A 103 -3.02 33.72 6.68
N ALA A 104 -4.23 34.20 6.41
CA ALA A 104 -5.43 33.37 6.51
C ALA A 104 -5.40 32.20 5.50
N ALA A 105 -4.97 32.45 4.25
CA ALA A 105 -4.84 31.40 3.25
C ALA A 105 -3.78 30.34 3.64
N GLU A 106 -2.65 30.78 4.21
CA GLU A 106 -1.61 29.87 4.73
C GLU A 106 -2.14 28.99 5.86
N GLN A 107 -2.86 29.59 6.82
CA GLN A 107 -3.45 28.87 7.95
C GLN A 107 -4.51 27.85 7.50
N LEU A 108 -5.33 28.18 6.51
CA LEU A 108 -6.29 27.23 5.91
C LEU A 108 -5.60 26.05 5.21
N VAL A 109 -4.47 26.29 4.53
CA VAL A 109 -3.66 25.21 3.95
C VAL A 109 -3.09 24.31 5.06
N LEU A 110 -2.56 24.88 6.14
CA LEU A 110 -2.03 24.10 7.27
C LEU A 110 -3.10 23.24 7.93
N ILE A 111 -4.30 23.79 8.13
CA ILE A 111 -5.45 23.05 8.68
C ILE A 111 -5.85 21.90 7.75
N ASP A 112 -5.91 22.12 6.44
CA ASP A 112 -6.26 21.06 5.48
C ASP A 112 -5.20 19.95 5.48
N ILE A 113 -3.92 20.30 5.47
CA ILE A 113 -2.80 19.34 5.57
C ILE A 113 -2.83 18.59 6.90
N ARG A 114 -3.07 19.26 8.03
CA ARG A 114 -3.23 18.61 9.35
C ARG A 114 -4.27 17.51 9.27
N ASN A 115 -5.44 17.83 8.70
CA ASN A 115 -6.53 16.86 8.63
C ASN A 115 -6.17 15.67 7.69
N MET A 116 -5.41 15.92 6.60
CA MET A 116 -4.90 14.85 5.74
C MET A 116 -3.88 13.95 6.47
N LEU A 117 -2.96 14.55 7.24
CA LEU A 117 -1.99 13.81 8.04
C LEU A 117 -2.67 12.95 9.10
N GLN A 118 -3.70 13.47 9.77
CA GLN A 118 -4.50 12.73 10.74
C GLN A 118 -5.19 11.52 10.11
N SER A 119 -5.71 11.65 8.88
CA SER A 119 -6.27 10.51 8.12
C SER A 119 -5.24 9.40 7.83
N MET A 120 -3.95 9.75 7.81
CA MET A 120 -2.82 8.82 7.66
C MET A 120 -2.19 8.41 9.01
N GLY A 121 -2.81 8.78 10.13
CA GLY A 121 -2.34 8.45 11.49
C GLY A 121 -1.10 9.23 11.92
N LYS A 122 -0.90 10.45 11.40
CA LYS A 122 0.22 11.33 11.75
C LYS A 122 -0.29 12.67 12.29
N GLU A 123 0.39 13.19 13.29
CA GLU A 123 0.13 14.54 13.81
C GLU A 123 0.99 15.57 13.07
N ILE A 124 0.45 16.75 12.81
CA ILE A 124 1.17 17.78 12.04
C ILE A 124 2.41 18.28 12.79
N GLU A 125 2.38 18.25 14.13
CA GLU A 125 3.48 18.61 15.03
C GLU A 125 4.68 17.67 14.91
N SER A 126 4.52 16.51 14.26
CA SER A 126 5.64 15.61 13.95
C SER A 126 6.51 16.09 12.78
N PHE A 127 6.10 17.16 12.09
CA PHE A 127 6.82 17.76 10.97
C PHE A 127 7.20 19.22 11.28
N PRO A 128 8.34 19.74 10.78
CA PRO A 128 8.78 21.12 11.03
C PRO A 128 8.02 22.16 10.16
N LEU A 129 6.69 22.13 10.23
CA LEU A 129 5.77 23.06 9.58
C LEU A 129 5.44 24.26 10.50
N PRO A 130 4.91 25.38 9.98
CA PRO A 130 4.48 26.50 10.82
C PRO A 130 3.33 26.10 11.74
N ASP A 131 3.29 26.70 12.94
CA ASP A 131 2.20 26.47 13.90
C ASP A 131 0.85 26.97 13.37
N ILE A 132 -0.20 26.22 13.69
CA ILE A 132 -1.57 26.60 13.39
C ILE A 132 -2.08 27.58 14.46
N GLN A 133 -2.64 28.69 14.01
CA GLN A 133 -3.26 29.70 14.85
C GLN A 133 -4.74 29.35 15.03
N GLU A 134 -5.15 29.12 16.28
CA GLU A 134 -6.51 28.68 16.65
C GLU A 134 -7.63 29.59 16.12
N GLU A 135 -7.34 30.87 15.87
CA GLU A 135 -8.33 31.84 15.36
C GLU A 135 -8.82 31.56 13.93
N TYR A 136 -8.10 30.75 13.15
CA TYR A 136 -8.48 30.37 11.78
C TYR A 136 -9.11 28.97 11.70
N ASP A 137 -9.12 28.22 12.80
CA ASP A 137 -9.73 26.89 12.86
C ASP A 137 -11.24 27.03 13.12
N THR A 138 -12.01 27.23 12.04
CA THR A 138 -13.49 27.24 12.13
C THR A 138 -14.07 25.84 12.38
N SER A 139 -13.24 24.80 12.42
CA SER A 139 -13.64 23.39 12.56
C SER A 139 -13.48 22.84 13.98
N ILE A 140 -13.21 23.69 14.99
CA ILE A 140 -13.16 23.26 16.40
C ILE A 140 -14.47 22.54 16.76
N GLY A 141 -14.40 21.20 16.80
CA GLY A 141 -15.50 20.32 17.19
C GLY A 141 -16.25 19.58 16.07
N VAL A 142 -15.91 19.77 14.79
CA VAL A 142 -16.54 19.04 13.67
C VAL A 142 -15.48 18.26 12.91
N THR A 143 -15.54 16.92 12.98
CA THR A 143 -14.61 16.04 12.26
C THR A 143 -14.71 16.29 10.75
N ARG A 144 -13.58 16.18 10.04
CA ARG A 144 -13.47 16.44 8.59
C ARG A 144 -14.53 15.72 7.79
N GLU A 145 -14.85 14.48 8.14
CA GLU A 145 -15.86 13.65 7.47
C GLU A 145 -17.24 14.31 7.55
N ILE A 146 -17.59 14.92 8.68
CA ILE A 146 -18.85 15.65 8.85
C ILE A 146 -18.86 16.92 8.01
N PHE A 147 -17.75 17.65 7.97
CA PHE A 147 -17.62 18.86 7.15
C PHE A 147 -17.72 18.52 5.66
N GLU A 148 -16.97 17.53 5.18
CA GLU A 148 -16.99 17.08 3.80
C GLU A 148 -18.39 16.60 3.38
N GLU A 149 -19.05 15.76 4.18
CA GLU A 149 -20.42 15.30 3.90
C GLU A 149 -21.44 16.46 3.92
N SER A 150 -21.25 17.46 4.80
CA SER A 150 -22.14 18.63 4.87
C SER A 150 -22.00 19.60 3.69
N THR A 151 -20.89 19.52 2.94
CA THR A 151 -20.66 20.35 1.73
C THR A 151 -21.26 19.73 0.46
N ILE A 152 -21.76 18.49 0.53
CA ILE A 152 -22.40 17.84 -0.61
C ILE A 152 -23.76 18.51 -0.87
N GLU A 153 -23.94 19.07 -2.07
CA GLU A 153 -25.24 19.58 -2.51
C GLU A 153 -26.21 18.40 -2.68
N LEU A 154 -27.16 18.26 -1.75
CA LEU A 154 -28.17 17.21 -1.79
C LEU A 154 -29.11 17.42 -2.99
N ASN A 155 -29.21 16.43 -3.87
CA ASN A 155 -30.26 16.40 -4.86
C ASN A 155 -31.59 16.02 -4.19
N VAL A 156 -32.62 16.83 -4.40
CA VAL A 156 -33.96 16.56 -3.84
C VAL A 156 -34.49 15.20 -4.32
N GLU A 157 -34.10 14.75 -5.53
CA GLU A 157 -34.49 13.44 -6.03
C GLU A 157 -33.94 12.27 -5.20
N ASP A 158 -32.79 12.44 -4.53
CA ASP A 158 -32.17 11.39 -3.71
C ASP A 158 -32.98 11.09 -2.45
N THR A 159 -33.79 12.04 -1.98
CA THR A 159 -34.68 11.83 -0.81
C THR A 159 -35.74 10.74 -1.06
N TYR A 160 -36.10 10.50 -2.33
CA TYR A 160 -37.07 9.47 -2.72
C TYR A 160 -36.43 8.09 -2.95
N LEU A 161 -35.09 7.96 -2.93
CA LEU A 161 -34.42 6.67 -3.14
C LEU A 161 -34.70 5.69 -1.99
N SER A 162 -35.06 6.18 -0.81
CA SER A 162 -35.48 5.37 0.34
C SER A 162 -36.67 4.45 0.03
N ASP A 163 -37.54 4.85 -0.90
CA ASP A 163 -38.69 4.07 -1.36
C ASP A 163 -38.29 2.89 -2.27
N SER A 164 -37.06 2.90 -2.79
CA SER A 164 -36.54 1.88 -3.71
C SER A 164 -35.65 0.82 -3.05
N LEU A 165 -35.47 0.91 -1.72
CA LEU A 165 -34.61 0.01 -0.96
C LEU A 165 -35.16 -1.41 -0.92
N ASN A 166 -34.29 -2.41 -1.03
CA ASN A 166 -34.67 -3.79 -0.76
C ASN A 166 -34.88 -4.04 0.75
N SER A 167 -35.37 -5.22 1.13
CA SER A 167 -35.68 -5.54 2.53
C SER A 167 -34.53 -5.33 3.50
N ASP A 168 -33.31 -5.70 3.09
CA ASP A 168 -32.14 -5.68 3.96
C ASP A 168 -31.60 -4.25 4.09
N GLN A 169 -31.58 -3.52 2.97
CA GLN A 169 -31.23 -2.10 2.94
C GLN A 169 -32.23 -1.24 3.72
N ARG A 170 -33.53 -1.56 3.63
CA ARG A 170 -34.60 -0.87 4.35
C ARG A 170 -34.44 -1.05 5.85
N ALA A 171 -34.14 -2.27 6.30
CA ALA A 171 -33.90 -2.57 7.70
C ALA A 171 -32.72 -1.75 8.27
N ALA A 172 -31.59 -1.72 7.56
CA ALA A 172 -30.44 -0.92 7.96
C ALA A 172 -30.76 0.59 7.97
N TYR A 173 -31.44 1.10 6.94
CA TYR A 173 -31.86 2.49 6.89
C TYR A 173 -32.77 2.86 8.06
N ASP A 174 -33.79 2.03 8.37
CA ASP A 174 -34.72 2.28 9.48
C ASP A 174 -33.99 2.35 10.82
N GLU A 175 -33.04 1.46 11.03
CA GLU A 175 -32.25 1.41 12.26
C GLU A 175 -31.40 2.67 12.43
N ILE A 176 -30.70 3.09 11.37
CA ILE A 176 -29.88 4.31 11.35
C ILE A 176 -30.75 5.55 11.57
N MET A 177 -31.85 5.69 10.81
CA MET A 177 -32.74 6.84 10.94
C MET A 177 -33.40 6.90 12.32
N SER A 178 -33.79 5.75 12.88
CA SER A 178 -34.36 5.71 14.23
C SER A 178 -33.34 6.13 15.30
N ALA A 179 -32.05 5.86 15.12
CA ALA A 179 -31.02 6.31 16.06
C ALA A 179 -30.77 7.82 15.96
N ILE A 180 -30.82 8.37 14.73
CA ILE A 180 -30.74 9.82 14.47
C ILE A 180 -31.95 10.53 15.09
N ASP A 181 -33.17 10.04 14.82
CA ASP A 181 -34.42 10.64 15.32
C ASP A 181 -34.52 10.65 16.85
N ARG A 182 -33.82 9.72 17.52
CA ARG A 182 -33.77 9.63 18.99
C ARG A 182 -32.59 10.34 19.61
N ASP A 183 -31.68 10.90 18.81
CA ASP A 183 -30.43 11.52 19.27
C ASP A 183 -29.59 10.59 20.15
N GLU A 184 -29.65 9.27 19.89
CA GLU A 184 -28.97 8.25 20.70
C GLU A 184 -27.52 8.01 20.22
N GLY A 185 -27.17 8.50 19.03
CA GLY A 185 -25.92 8.18 18.35
C GLY A 185 -25.79 6.68 18.02
N GLY A 186 -24.73 6.29 17.32
CA GLY A 186 -24.48 4.88 17.02
C GLY A 186 -23.41 4.66 15.97
N VAL A 187 -22.77 3.48 16.01
CA VAL A 187 -21.84 3.02 14.97
C VAL A 187 -22.52 1.89 14.20
N PHE A 188 -22.77 2.14 12.91
CA PHE A 188 -23.44 1.21 12.03
C PHE A 188 -22.47 0.72 10.96
N PHE A 189 -22.28 -0.59 10.88
CA PHE A 189 -21.45 -1.20 9.85
C PHE A 189 -22.30 -1.47 8.61
N VAL A 190 -22.12 -0.61 7.60
CA VAL A 190 -22.74 -0.81 6.29
C VAL A 190 -21.73 -1.53 5.40
N ASP A 191 -21.81 -2.87 5.31
CA ASP A 191 -21.04 -3.65 4.32
C ASP A 191 -21.71 -3.51 2.94
N GLY A 192 -21.57 -2.32 2.38
CA GLY A 192 -22.10 -1.96 1.07
C GLY A 192 -21.09 -2.25 -0.03
N LYS A 193 -20.76 -3.52 -0.31
CA LYS A 193 -20.18 -3.80 -1.63
C LYS A 193 -21.24 -3.45 -2.66
N GLY A 194 -21.04 -2.34 -3.36
CA GLY A 194 -21.80 -2.03 -4.57
C GLY A 194 -21.84 -3.30 -5.42
N SER A 195 -23.03 -3.67 -5.87
CA SER A 195 -23.17 -4.81 -6.78
C SER A 195 -22.21 -4.63 -7.96
N ARG A 196 -21.78 -5.73 -8.59
CA ARG A 196 -20.92 -5.64 -9.78
C ARG A 196 -21.47 -4.65 -10.81
N ALA A 197 -22.79 -4.55 -10.92
CA ALA A 197 -23.47 -3.58 -11.77
C ALA A 197 -23.25 -2.13 -11.33
N GLN A 198 -23.39 -1.82 -10.03
CA GLN A 198 -23.14 -0.49 -9.48
C GLN A 198 -21.68 -0.06 -9.66
N ILE A 199 -20.72 -0.95 -9.37
CA ILE A 199 -19.29 -0.68 -9.57
C ILE A 199 -18.98 -0.40 -11.05
N ILE A 200 -19.59 -1.15 -11.97
CA ILE A 200 -19.44 -0.88 -13.41
C ILE A 200 -20.08 0.47 -13.74
N ASN A 201 -21.26 0.78 -13.20
CA ASN A 201 -21.99 2.01 -13.52
C ASN A 201 -21.30 3.27 -12.99
N SER A 202 -20.56 3.17 -11.88
CA SER A 202 -19.71 4.25 -11.37
C SER A 202 -18.36 4.37 -12.08
N SER A 203 -18.00 3.44 -12.98
CA SER A 203 -16.73 3.50 -13.70
C SER A 203 -16.71 4.65 -14.71
N LEU A 204 -15.51 5.21 -14.95
CA LEU A 204 -15.31 6.27 -15.94
C LEU A 204 -15.85 5.90 -17.33
N ARG A 205 -15.81 4.62 -17.70
CA ARG A 205 -16.32 4.09 -18.97
C ARG A 205 -17.84 4.19 -19.13
N ARG A 206 -18.57 4.38 -18.03
CA ARG A 206 -20.03 4.54 -17.99
C ARG A 206 -20.45 5.99 -17.74
N SER A 207 -19.50 6.88 -17.47
CA SER A 207 -19.73 8.32 -17.34
C SER A 207 -20.09 8.94 -18.68
N TYR A 208 -20.96 9.95 -18.66
CA TYR A 208 -21.27 10.79 -19.81
C TYR A 208 -20.02 11.50 -20.37
N LEU A 209 -18.98 11.69 -19.56
CA LEU A 209 -17.71 12.28 -19.98
C LEU A 209 -16.92 11.38 -20.92
N TRP A 210 -17.12 10.05 -20.87
CA TRP A 210 -16.35 9.09 -21.65
C TRP A 210 -16.39 9.37 -23.15
N ASP A 211 -17.56 9.76 -23.67
CA ASP A 211 -17.77 10.05 -25.09
C ASP A 211 -17.14 11.38 -25.53
N SER A 212 -16.86 12.27 -24.57
CA SER A 212 -16.16 13.54 -24.81
C SER A 212 -14.64 13.41 -24.73
N MET A 213 -14.13 12.25 -24.29
CA MET A 213 -12.70 12.00 -24.14
C MET A 213 -12.07 11.50 -25.45
N ARG A 214 -10.82 11.90 -25.69
CA ARG A 214 -10.02 11.35 -26.79
C ARG A 214 -9.47 9.97 -26.40
N HIS A 215 -9.91 8.92 -27.08
CA HIS A 215 -9.43 7.55 -26.81
C HIS A 215 -8.17 7.23 -27.60
N LEU A 216 -7.06 7.01 -26.89
CA LEU A 216 -5.82 6.49 -27.46
C LEU A 216 -5.75 4.98 -27.19
N LYS A 217 -5.44 4.18 -28.22
CA LYS A 217 -5.40 2.71 -28.11
C LYS A 217 -3.97 2.21 -28.32
N LEU A 218 -3.48 1.42 -27.37
CA LEU A 218 -2.29 0.61 -27.56
C LEU A 218 -2.68 -0.68 -28.29
N VAL A 219 -2.01 -0.97 -29.41
CA VAL A 219 -2.36 -2.11 -30.29
C VAL A 219 -1.33 -3.23 -30.27
N ARG A 220 -0.18 -3.03 -29.62
CA ARG A 220 0.91 -4.00 -29.58
C ARG A 220 1.03 -4.59 -28.18
N ASN A 221 0.92 -5.91 -28.07
CA ASN A 221 1.16 -6.62 -26.82
C ASN A 221 2.67 -6.70 -26.57
N MET A 222 3.16 -5.91 -25.61
CA MET A 222 4.58 -5.89 -25.23
C MET A 222 4.93 -6.99 -24.21
N ARG A 223 3.94 -7.51 -23.47
CA ARG A 223 4.14 -8.51 -22.40
C ARG A 223 4.39 -9.92 -22.95
N ALA A 224 3.62 -10.32 -23.96
CA ALA A 224 3.72 -11.64 -24.61
C ALA A 224 4.31 -11.52 -26.03
N HIS A 225 5.16 -10.53 -26.29
CA HIS A 225 5.68 -10.26 -27.64
C HIS A 225 6.50 -11.42 -28.23
N SER A 226 7.08 -12.26 -27.37
CA SER A 226 7.86 -13.46 -27.73
C SER A 226 6.98 -14.69 -28.00
N ASP A 227 5.68 -14.63 -27.69
CA ASP A 227 4.71 -15.70 -27.95
C ASP A 227 3.47 -15.12 -28.65
N PRO A 228 3.52 -14.98 -29.99
CA PRO A 228 2.43 -14.41 -30.77
C PRO A 228 1.11 -15.18 -30.63
N TRP A 229 1.18 -16.51 -30.50
CA TRP A 229 0.01 -17.35 -30.34
C TRP A 229 -0.70 -17.06 -29.02
N PHE A 230 0.05 -17.02 -27.91
CA PHE A 230 -0.52 -16.72 -26.60
C PHE A 230 -1.03 -15.27 -26.52
N ALA A 231 -0.31 -14.32 -27.11
CA ALA A 231 -0.74 -12.93 -27.19
C ALA A 231 -2.08 -12.78 -27.93
N GLU A 232 -2.26 -13.48 -29.05
CA GLU A 232 -3.51 -13.48 -29.81
C GLU A 232 -4.65 -14.17 -29.04
N TYR A 233 -4.35 -15.30 -28.39
CA TYR A 233 -5.30 -16.00 -27.54
C TYR A 233 -5.83 -15.14 -26.38
N LEU A 234 -4.94 -14.41 -25.68
CA LEU A 234 -5.34 -13.46 -24.64
C LEU A 234 -6.25 -12.34 -25.17
N LEU A 235 -5.98 -11.83 -26.37
CA LEU A 235 -6.83 -10.82 -27.01
C LEU A 235 -8.22 -11.39 -27.36
N ARG A 236 -8.30 -12.63 -27.87
CA ARG A 236 -9.60 -13.26 -28.15
C ARG A 236 -10.43 -13.45 -26.88
N ILE A 237 -9.81 -13.82 -25.76
CA ILE A 237 -10.50 -13.87 -24.45
C ILE A 237 -10.98 -12.48 -24.04
N GLY A 238 -10.10 -11.47 -24.07
CA GLY A 238 -10.41 -10.11 -23.63
C GLY A 238 -11.49 -9.41 -24.48
N ASP A 239 -11.53 -9.73 -25.77
CA ASP A 239 -12.55 -9.24 -26.72
C ASP A 239 -13.87 -10.04 -26.66
N GLY A 240 -13.93 -11.13 -25.88
CA GLY A 240 -15.09 -12.02 -25.83
C GLY A 240 -15.35 -12.80 -27.13
N LYS A 241 -14.30 -13.05 -27.92
CA LYS A 241 -14.36 -13.81 -29.18
C LYS A 241 -14.04 -15.29 -29.04
N GLU A 242 -13.44 -15.67 -27.91
CA GLU A 242 -13.09 -17.07 -27.63
C GLU A 242 -14.35 -17.89 -27.36
N VAL A 243 -14.35 -19.16 -27.77
CA VAL A 243 -15.52 -20.04 -27.63
C VAL A 243 -15.78 -20.34 -26.15
N THR A 244 -17.00 -20.10 -25.71
CA THR A 244 -17.46 -20.39 -24.35
C THR A 244 -18.47 -21.52 -24.31
N ASN A 245 -18.57 -22.19 -23.16
CA ASN A 245 -19.64 -23.14 -22.89
C ASN A 245 -20.97 -22.41 -22.55
N ARG A 246 -22.01 -23.18 -22.18
CA ARG A 246 -23.33 -22.62 -21.83
C ARG A 246 -23.31 -21.69 -20.62
N ASP A 247 -22.31 -21.84 -19.76
CA ASP A 247 -22.12 -21.05 -18.54
C ASP A 247 -21.20 -19.84 -18.77
N GLY A 248 -20.74 -19.63 -20.01
CA GLY A 248 -19.85 -18.52 -20.37
C GLY A 248 -18.37 -18.78 -20.03
N GLU A 249 -18.00 -20.01 -19.72
CA GLU A 249 -16.62 -20.37 -19.36
C GLU A 249 -15.81 -20.71 -20.61
N VAL A 250 -14.55 -20.25 -20.64
CA VAL A 250 -13.58 -20.56 -21.70
C VAL A 250 -12.83 -21.83 -21.33
N ARG A 251 -12.77 -22.80 -22.25
CA ARG A 251 -11.90 -23.96 -22.10
C ARG A 251 -10.46 -23.57 -22.43
N LEU A 252 -9.56 -23.74 -21.47
CA LEU A 252 -8.13 -23.52 -21.69
C LEU A 252 -7.53 -24.61 -22.60
N PRO A 253 -6.59 -24.26 -23.50
CA PRO A 253 -5.80 -25.23 -24.26
C PRO A 253 -5.05 -26.20 -23.35
N ASP A 254 -4.97 -27.46 -23.76
CA ASP A 254 -4.35 -28.52 -22.95
C ASP A 254 -2.83 -28.28 -22.76
N GLU A 255 -2.18 -27.57 -23.69
CA GLU A 255 -0.75 -27.23 -23.64
C GLU A 255 -0.37 -26.29 -22.50
N ILE A 256 -1.33 -25.51 -21.99
CA ILE A 256 -1.13 -24.58 -20.87
C ILE A 256 -1.80 -25.07 -19.58
N CYS A 257 -2.31 -26.30 -19.58
CA CYS A 257 -2.99 -26.91 -18.44
C CYS A 257 -2.13 -28.00 -17.79
N VAL A 258 -2.12 -28.01 -16.46
CA VAL A 258 -1.62 -29.15 -15.69
C VAL A 258 -2.80 -30.09 -15.41
N SER A 259 -2.67 -31.36 -15.77
CA SER A 259 -3.72 -32.36 -15.58
C SER A 259 -4.05 -32.54 -14.10
N ARG A 260 -5.35 -32.46 -13.76
CA ARG A 260 -5.86 -32.66 -12.40
C ARG A 260 -6.36 -34.10 -12.23
N THR A 261 -5.86 -34.80 -11.21
CA THR A 261 -6.28 -36.19 -10.90
C THR A 261 -7.27 -36.28 -9.74
N GLY A 262 -7.55 -35.15 -9.07
CA GLY A 262 -8.44 -35.06 -7.90
C GLY A 262 -7.78 -35.46 -6.58
N LYS A 263 -6.46 -35.71 -6.58
CA LYS A 263 -5.69 -36.17 -5.42
C LYS A 263 -4.92 -35.04 -4.78
N ASP A 264 -4.56 -35.19 -3.50
CA ASP A 264 -3.72 -34.22 -2.78
C ASP A 264 -2.34 -33.99 -3.42
N THR A 265 -1.88 -34.96 -4.23
CA THR A 265 -0.65 -34.90 -5.03
C THR A 265 -0.73 -33.97 -6.25
N ASP A 266 -1.93 -33.52 -6.65
CA ASP A 266 -2.08 -32.58 -7.77
C ASP A 266 -1.37 -31.26 -7.48
N LEU A 267 -1.40 -30.81 -6.22
CA LEU A 267 -0.71 -29.60 -5.83
C LEU A 267 0.81 -29.77 -5.86
N ASP A 268 1.31 -30.95 -5.49
CA ASP A 268 2.73 -31.29 -5.64
C ASP A 268 3.12 -31.27 -7.11
N THR A 269 2.29 -31.84 -7.97
CA THR A 269 2.50 -31.87 -9.42
C THR A 269 2.55 -30.45 -9.99
N LEU A 270 1.67 -29.54 -9.57
CA LEU A 270 1.69 -28.14 -9.99
C LEU A 270 2.97 -27.41 -9.54
N ILE A 271 3.38 -27.67 -8.30
CA ILE A 271 4.63 -27.12 -7.73
C ILE A 271 5.83 -27.62 -8.54
N ASP A 272 5.91 -28.92 -8.81
CA ASP A 272 7.03 -29.55 -9.52
C ASP A 272 7.11 -29.12 -10.99
N ASN A 273 5.98 -28.87 -11.64
CA ASN A 273 5.95 -28.33 -13.00
C ASN A 273 6.41 -26.86 -13.05
N THR A 274 6.01 -26.05 -12.05
CA THR A 274 6.40 -24.63 -12.01
C THR A 274 7.85 -24.46 -11.54
N PHE A 275 8.27 -25.23 -10.53
CA PHE A 275 9.58 -25.15 -9.87
C PHE A 275 10.32 -26.51 -9.93
N PRO A 276 10.76 -26.96 -11.11
CA PRO A 276 11.47 -28.22 -11.27
C PRO A 276 12.83 -28.23 -10.54
N SER A 277 13.07 -29.27 -9.75
CA SER A 277 14.33 -29.43 -9.00
C SER A 277 14.66 -28.21 -8.13
N LEU A 278 13.67 -27.73 -7.37
CA LEU A 278 13.77 -26.54 -6.51
C LEU A 278 15.08 -26.54 -5.71
N ASP A 279 15.40 -27.65 -5.04
CA ASP A 279 16.61 -27.80 -4.20
C ASP A 279 17.91 -27.45 -4.92
N ALA A 280 18.08 -27.90 -6.16
CA ALA A 280 19.31 -27.69 -6.94
C ALA A 280 19.42 -26.27 -7.51
N ASN A 281 18.30 -25.56 -7.63
CA ASN A 281 18.21 -24.27 -8.31
C ASN A 281 17.96 -23.08 -7.37
N THR A 282 17.81 -23.34 -6.07
CA THR A 282 17.55 -22.30 -5.04
C THR A 282 18.62 -21.22 -4.97
N SER A 283 19.87 -21.52 -5.35
CA SER A 283 20.98 -20.55 -5.32
C SER A 283 20.97 -19.56 -6.49
N GLY A 284 20.14 -19.78 -7.52
CA GLY A 284 20.05 -18.90 -8.68
C GLY A 284 19.00 -17.80 -8.47
N PRO A 285 19.38 -16.50 -8.41
CA PRO A 285 18.41 -15.41 -8.23
C PRO A 285 17.37 -15.35 -9.36
N ASP A 286 17.78 -15.63 -10.61
CA ASP A 286 16.89 -15.62 -11.78
C ASP A 286 15.88 -16.78 -11.77
N TYR A 287 16.24 -17.91 -11.17
CA TYR A 287 15.39 -19.09 -11.16
C TYR A 287 14.11 -18.85 -10.36
N ILE A 288 14.24 -18.27 -9.17
CA ILE A 288 13.12 -18.00 -8.27
C ILE A 288 12.31 -16.79 -8.74
N THR A 289 12.96 -15.72 -9.21
CA THR A 289 12.27 -14.46 -9.56
C THR A 289 11.44 -14.56 -10.86
N SER A 290 11.80 -15.45 -11.77
CA SER A 290 11.11 -15.64 -13.07
C SER A 290 9.85 -16.52 -13.01
N ARG A 291 9.50 -17.06 -11.82
CA ARG A 291 8.41 -18.03 -11.66
C ARG A 291 7.41 -17.58 -10.60
N ALA A 292 6.14 -17.89 -10.80
CA ALA A 292 5.07 -17.61 -9.84
C ALA A 292 3.87 -18.56 -10.05
N ILE A 293 3.17 -18.86 -8.96
CA ILE A 293 1.85 -19.51 -8.94
C ILE A 293 0.86 -18.48 -8.40
N LEU A 294 -0.26 -18.28 -9.09
CA LEU A 294 -1.26 -17.31 -8.67
C LEU A 294 -2.52 -18.04 -8.25
N SER A 295 -3.19 -17.53 -7.21
CA SER A 295 -4.47 -18.04 -6.76
C SER A 295 -5.44 -16.90 -6.46
N THR A 296 -6.73 -17.18 -6.59
CA THR A 296 -7.80 -16.21 -6.36
C THR A 296 -8.11 -16.00 -4.88
N ARG A 297 -7.66 -16.89 -3.99
CA ARG A 297 -7.95 -16.85 -2.55
C ARG A 297 -6.69 -16.89 -1.70
N ASN A 298 -6.67 -16.09 -0.63
CA ASN A 298 -5.56 -16.02 0.33
C ASN A 298 -5.32 -17.37 1.05
N ASP A 299 -6.37 -18.07 1.45
CA ASP A 299 -6.27 -19.39 2.10
C ASP A 299 -5.49 -20.41 1.27
N SER A 300 -5.71 -20.37 -0.04
CA SER A 300 -5.07 -21.23 -1.02
C SER A 300 -3.61 -20.83 -1.19
N VAL A 301 -3.32 -19.53 -1.22
CA VAL A 301 -1.94 -19.00 -1.23
C VAL A 301 -1.16 -19.48 -0.02
N ASP A 302 -1.72 -19.36 1.18
CA ASP A 302 -1.04 -19.76 2.42
C ASP A 302 -0.75 -21.25 2.47
N ARG A 303 -1.71 -22.09 2.03
CA ARG A 303 -1.52 -23.54 1.93
C ARG A 303 -0.37 -23.91 0.98
N ILE A 304 -0.26 -23.24 -0.17
CA ILE A 304 0.80 -23.51 -1.14
C ILE A 304 2.15 -23.01 -0.61
N ASN A 305 2.18 -21.81 -0.01
CA ASN A 305 3.38 -21.24 0.60
C ASN A 305 3.95 -22.18 1.68
N LEU A 306 3.11 -22.66 2.60
CA LEU A 306 3.52 -23.61 3.64
C LEU A 306 4.09 -24.91 3.05
N LYS A 307 3.44 -25.46 2.03
CA LYS A 307 3.90 -26.68 1.36
C LYS A 307 5.25 -26.48 0.68
N MET A 308 5.45 -25.33 0.04
CA MET A 308 6.73 -25.00 -0.59
C MET A 308 7.84 -24.74 0.42
N ILE A 309 7.61 -24.00 1.51
CA ILE A 309 8.61 -23.76 2.56
C ILE A 309 9.15 -25.08 3.10
N SER A 310 8.27 -26.09 3.26
CA SER A 310 8.68 -27.43 3.70
C SER A 310 9.69 -28.11 2.76
N ARG A 311 9.70 -27.73 1.47
CA ARG A 311 10.60 -28.27 0.45
C ARG A 311 11.97 -27.62 0.43
N PHE A 312 12.13 -26.39 0.91
CA PHE A 312 13.45 -25.77 1.01
C PHE A 312 14.31 -26.50 2.05
N GLN A 313 15.60 -26.70 1.74
CA GLN A 313 16.57 -27.26 2.67
C GLN A 313 16.92 -26.27 3.79
N GLY A 314 17.38 -26.80 4.93
CA GLY A 314 17.76 -25.99 6.09
C GLY A 314 16.68 -25.89 7.16
N ASP A 315 17.08 -25.28 8.28
CA ASP A 315 16.26 -25.16 9.48
C ASP A 315 15.12 -24.15 9.29
N GLU A 316 13.93 -24.51 9.77
CA GLU A 316 12.77 -23.62 9.80
C GLU A 316 12.94 -22.56 10.90
N MET A 317 12.74 -21.30 10.53
CA MET A 317 12.62 -20.17 11.44
C MET A 317 11.14 -19.83 11.58
N VAL A 318 10.64 -19.85 12.81
CA VAL A 318 9.25 -19.54 13.14
C VAL A 318 9.21 -18.21 13.89
N TYR A 319 8.46 -17.26 13.34
CA TYR A 319 8.19 -15.96 13.94
C TYR A 319 6.71 -15.89 14.33
N HIS A 320 6.45 -15.42 15.56
CA HIS A 320 5.11 -15.22 16.08
C HIS A 320 4.81 -13.73 16.17
N SER A 321 3.65 -13.28 15.70
CA SER A 321 3.16 -11.94 15.97
C SER A 321 2.75 -11.81 17.44
N PHE A 322 2.75 -10.57 17.92
CA PHE A 322 2.23 -10.20 19.23
C PHE A 322 1.15 -9.16 19.00
N ASP A 323 -0.10 -9.61 19.00
CA ASP A 323 -1.27 -8.78 18.67
C ASP A 323 -2.03 -8.39 19.94
N CYS A 324 -2.59 -7.18 19.94
CA CYS A 324 -3.30 -6.58 21.06
C CYS A 324 -4.50 -5.78 20.52
N ALA A 325 -5.67 -5.93 21.14
CA ALA A 325 -6.82 -5.08 20.88
C ALA A 325 -6.68 -3.77 21.67
N VAL A 326 -6.66 -2.64 20.97
CA VAL A 326 -6.73 -1.31 21.60
C VAL A 326 -8.17 -1.06 22.02
N ASP A 327 -8.37 -0.39 23.16
CA ASP A 327 -9.69 -0.04 23.71
C ASP A 327 -10.61 -1.24 23.99
N ASP A 328 -10.05 -2.36 24.44
CA ASP A 328 -10.79 -3.54 24.91
C ASP A 328 -10.72 -3.71 26.45
N PRO A 329 -11.42 -2.85 27.23
CA PRO A 329 -11.33 -2.85 28.69
C PRO A 329 -11.91 -4.11 29.34
N HIS A 330 -12.67 -4.91 28.59
CA HIS A 330 -13.30 -6.14 29.08
C HIS A 330 -12.68 -7.42 28.49
N ASN A 331 -11.60 -7.29 27.70
CA ASN A 331 -10.90 -8.40 27.07
C ASN A 331 -11.84 -9.31 26.24
N TYR A 332 -12.75 -8.70 25.47
CA TYR A 332 -13.64 -9.38 24.53
C TYR A 332 -12.87 -10.11 23.42
N TYR A 333 -11.64 -9.70 23.11
CA TYR A 333 -10.81 -10.26 22.06
C TYR A 333 -9.65 -11.08 22.64
N PRO A 334 -9.86 -12.38 22.93
CA PRO A 334 -8.80 -13.21 23.46
C PRO A 334 -7.65 -13.38 22.44
N PRO A 335 -6.40 -13.61 22.89
CA PRO A 335 -5.26 -13.80 22.01
C PRO A 335 -5.47 -14.91 20.96
N GLU A 336 -6.18 -15.98 21.32
CA GLU A 336 -6.50 -17.07 20.40
C GLU A 336 -7.34 -16.60 19.22
N PHE A 337 -8.27 -15.65 19.45
CA PHE A 337 -9.07 -15.05 18.39
C PHE A 337 -8.22 -14.12 17.52
N LEU A 338 -7.39 -13.26 18.13
CA LEU A 338 -6.48 -12.36 17.42
C LEU A 338 -5.52 -13.14 16.51
N ASN A 339 -5.00 -14.27 16.98
CA ASN A 339 -4.10 -15.14 16.22
C ASN A 339 -4.75 -15.78 14.97
N THR A 340 -6.10 -15.76 14.87
CA THR A 340 -6.81 -16.23 13.67
C THR A 340 -6.99 -15.14 12.60
N LEU A 341 -6.75 -13.87 12.95
CA LEU A 341 -6.96 -12.76 12.04
C LEU A 341 -5.87 -12.72 10.97
N THR A 342 -6.28 -12.52 9.72
CA THR A 342 -5.37 -12.36 8.57
C THR A 342 -5.75 -11.13 7.74
N PRO A 343 -5.67 -9.92 8.34
CA PRO A 343 -6.01 -8.68 7.65
C PRO A 343 -5.08 -8.42 6.45
N ASN A 344 -5.62 -7.74 5.44
CA ASN A 344 -4.84 -7.40 4.24
C ASN A 344 -3.64 -6.53 4.59
N GLY A 345 -2.48 -6.81 3.98
CA GLY A 345 -1.25 -6.04 4.19
C GLY A 345 -0.48 -6.37 5.48
N LEU A 346 -0.92 -7.39 6.24
CA LEU A 346 -0.19 -7.92 7.39
C LEU A 346 0.17 -9.40 7.18
N PRO A 347 1.31 -9.87 7.72
CA PRO A 347 1.64 -11.29 7.74
C PRO A 347 0.71 -12.04 8.70
N PRO A 348 0.56 -13.38 8.52
CA PRO A 348 -0.18 -14.21 9.47
C PRO A 348 0.53 -14.26 10.83
N HIS A 349 -0.22 -14.63 11.89
CA HIS A 349 0.34 -14.76 13.24
C HIS A 349 1.59 -15.65 13.32
N VAL A 350 1.60 -16.75 12.56
CA VAL A 350 2.76 -17.63 12.46
C VAL A 350 3.41 -17.48 11.08
N LEU A 351 4.58 -16.83 11.03
CA LEU A 351 5.39 -16.71 9.83
C LEU A 351 6.54 -17.71 9.87
N LYS A 352 6.57 -18.63 8.89
CA LYS A 352 7.62 -19.64 8.72
C LYS A 352 8.54 -19.25 7.57
N LEU A 353 9.84 -19.20 7.82
CA LEU A 353 10.87 -18.85 6.84
C LEU A 353 11.99 -19.90 6.84
N LYS A 354 12.70 -20.02 5.72
CA LYS A 354 13.94 -20.81 5.59
C LYS A 354 14.98 -20.01 4.82
N ILE A 355 16.26 -20.33 5.00
CA ILE A 355 17.32 -19.72 4.18
C ILE A 355 17.05 -20.06 2.70
N ASN A 356 17.30 -19.09 1.83
CA ASN A 356 17.04 -19.08 0.39
C ASN A 356 15.55 -19.12 0.00
N CYS A 357 14.60 -19.01 0.94
CA CYS A 357 13.20 -18.85 0.57
C CYS A 357 12.93 -17.42 0.07
N PRO A 358 12.13 -17.25 -1.00
CA PRO A 358 11.74 -15.93 -1.46
C PRO A 358 10.68 -15.31 -0.55
N VAL A 359 10.80 -14.00 -0.34
CA VAL A 359 9.93 -13.16 0.47
C VAL A 359 9.51 -11.93 -0.32
N ILE A 360 8.34 -11.36 0.02
CA ILE A 360 7.90 -10.05 -0.46
C ILE A 360 7.76 -9.12 0.73
N LEU A 361 8.14 -7.88 0.50
CA LEU A 361 7.82 -6.81 1.41
C LEU A 361 6.34 -6.46 1.27
N LEU A 362 5.64 -6.41 2.41
CA LEU A 362 4.23 -5.99 2.47
C LEU A 362 4.08 -4.50 2.76
N ARG A 363 5.18 -3.80 3.03
CA ARG A 363 5.23 -2.38 3.36
C ARG A 363 6.42 -1.72 2.70
N ASN A 364 6.31 -0.41 2.52
CA ASN A 364 7.43 0.43 2.16
C ASN A 364 8.38 0.51 3.35
N ILE A 365 9.63 0.10 3.16
CA ILE A 365 10.67 0.12 4.18
C ILE A 365 11.72 1.16 3.83
N ASP A 366 12.15 1.16 2.56
CA ASP A 366 13.13 2.11 2.05
C ASP A 366 12.88 2.30 0.54
N PRO A 367 11.90 3.14 0.18
CA PRO A 367 11.56 3.39 -1.21
C PRO A 367 12.72 3.94 -2.05
N ALA A 368 13.59 4.75 -1.45
CA ALA A 368 14.75 5.34 -2.12
C ALA A 368 15.71 4.27 -2.64
N ASN A 369 15.84 3.14 -1.93
CA ASN A 369 16.63 1.99 -2.37
C ASN A 369 15.80 0.85 -3.01
N GLY A 370 14.54 1.14 -3.38
CA GLY A 370 13.66 0.17 -4.05
C GLY A 370 13.08 -0.92 -3.14
N LEU A 371 13.14 -0.75 -1.81
CA LEU A 371 12.50 -1.64 -0.83
C LEU A 371 11.08 -1.17 -0.52
N CYS A 372 10.23 -1.26 -1.53
CA CYS A 372 8.81 -0.90 -1.48
C CYS A 372 7.92 -2.12 -1.21
N ASN A 373 6.65 -1.87 -0.89
CA ASN A 373 5.61 -2.89 -0.92
C ASN A 373 5.58 -3.54 -2.31
N GLY A 374 5.76 -4.86 -2.35
CA GLY A 374 5.87 -5.63 -3.58
C GLY A 374 7.29 -6.08 -3.93
N THR A 375 8.32 -5.55 -3.28
CA THR A 375 9.71 -5.92 -3.55
C THR A 375 10.00 -7.37 -3.15
N ARG A 376 10.55 -8.14 -4.08
CA ARG A 376 10.91 -9.56 -3.89
C ARG A 376 12.37 -9.67 -3.46
N ALA A 377 12.62 -10.46 -2.42
CA ALA A 377 13.97 -10.72 -1.90
C ALA A 377 14.14 -12.19 -1.53
N ASN A 378 15.39 -12.62 -1.28
CA ASN A 378 15.72 -13.94 -0.77
C ASN A 378 16.27 -13.82 0.66
N MET A 379 15.89 -14.75 1.54
CA MET A 379 16.47 -14.86 2.87
C MET A 379 17.90 -15.39 2.79
N LEU A 380 18.92 -14.59 3.13
CA LEU A 380 20.33 -15.00 2.99
C LEU A 380 20.92 -15.58 4.29
N GLU A 381 20.62 -15.00 5.46
CA GLU A 381 21.21 -15.42 6.73
C GLU A 381 20.24 -15.24 7.92
N LYS A 382 20.51 -15.98 9.00
CA LYS A 382 19.81 -15.84 10.28
C LYS A 382 20.49 -14.74 11.11
N GLY A 383 19.79 -13.63 11.33
CA GLY A 383 20.24 -12.60 12.29
C GLY A 383 20.36 -13.20 13.70
N SER A 384 21.55 -13.11 14.28
CA SER A 384 21.81 -13.49 15.68
C SER A 384 21.57 -12.28 16.55
N SER A 385 20.47 -12.27 17.31
CA SER A 385 20.02 -11.15 18.16
C SER A 385 19.40 -9.98 17.40
N CYS A 386 18.19 -9.63 17.83
CA CYS A 386 17.49 -8.40 17.48
C CYS A 386 18.25 -7.20 18.04
N GLN A 387 19.31 -6.76 17.37
CA GLN A 387 19.96 -5.47 17.59
C GLN A 387 20.35 -4.90 16.22
N GLY A 388 19.38 -4.28 15.53
CA GLY A 388 19.65 -3.59 14.27
C GLY A 388 18.42 -3.27 13.44
N PHE A 389 17.43 -4.16 13.39
CA PHE A 389 16.15 -3.93 12.70
C PHE A 389 15.01 -4.65 13.45
N PRO A 390 14.33 -3.99 14.40
CA PRO A 390 13.32 -4.65 15.23
C PRO A 390 12.04 -5.09 14.47
N PHE A 391 11.90 -4.78 13.18
CA PHE A 391 10.65 -4.99 12.43
C PHE A 391 10.75 -5.84 11.14
N ALA A 392 11.93 -6.35 10.77
CA ALA A 392 12.09 -7.08 9.50
C ALA A 392 11.19 -8.33 9.36
N PRO A 393 10.98 -9.17 10.41
CA PRO A 393 10.06 -10.30 10.30
C PRO A 393 8.57 -9.92 10.33
N LEU A 394 8.24 -8.69 10.78
CA LEU A 394 6.86 -8.19 10.92
C LEU A 394 6.31 -7.59 9.62
N MET A 395 7.15 -7.42 8.58
CA MET A 395 6.78 -6.78 7.31
C MET A 395 7.00 -7.67 6.08
N MET A 396 7.37 -8.93 6.31
CA MET A 396 7.65 -9.90 5.25
C MET A 396 6.55 -10.96 5.23
N ARG A 397 6.03 -11.25 4.03
CA ARG A 397 5.34 -12.51 3.77
C ARG A 397 6.27 -13.39 2.98
N CYS A 398 6.28 -14.68 3.27
CA CYS A 398 6.82 -15.65 2.31
C CYS A 398 6.11 -15.41 0.98
N PHE A 399 6.87 -14.95 -0.01
CA PHE A 399 6.36 -14.72 -1.35
C PHE A 399 6.93 -15.81 -2.19
N LEU A 400 6.21 -16.91 -2.14
CA LEU A 400 6.07 -17.63 -3.37
C LEU A 400 4.84 -17.07 -4.09
N PHE A 401 3.74 -16.75 -3.40
CA PHE A 401 2.46 -16.43 -4.06
C PHE A 401 1.65 -15.30 -3.38
N SER A 402 0.87 -14.57 -4.19
CA SER A 402 -0.02 -13.46 -3.77
C SER A 402 -1.41 -13.65 -4.36
N SER A 403 -2.46 -13.32 -3.59
CA SER A 403 -3.80 -13.15 -4.15
C SER A 403 -3.87 -11.78 -4.82
N ARG A 404 -4.52 -11.70 -5.99
CA ARG A 404 -4.68 -10.43 -6.71
C ARG A 404 -5.25 -9.35 -5.78
N GLY A 405 -4.43 -8.35 -5.47
CA GLY A 405 -4.84 -7.20 -4.67
C GLY A 405 -3.79 -6.11 -4.52
N SER A 406 -2.49 -6.43 -4.56
CA SER A 406 -1.44 -5.44 -4.36
C SER A 406 -0.61 -5.23 -5.64
N ASN A 407 -0.80 -4.08 -6.27
CA ASN A 407 0.09 -3.45 -7.25
C ASN A 407 0.51 -4.29 -8.47
N PHE A 408 -0.39 -4.37 -9.44
CA PHE A 408 0.01 -4.31 -10.85
C PHE A 408 -0.58 -3.03 -11.44
N GLN A 409 0.14 -1.93 -11.29
CA GLN A 409 0.05 -0.78 -12.20
C GLN A 409 1.37 -0.70 -12.96
#